data_AF-A0AAQ4DWQ0-F1
#
_entry.id   AF-A0AAQ4DWQ0-F1
#
_cell.length_a   1.000
_cell.length_b   1.000
_cell.length_c   1.000
_cell.angle_alpha   90.00
_cell.angle_beta   90.00
_cell.angle_gamma   90.00
#
_symmetry.space_group_name_H-M   'P 1'
#
loop_
_entity.id
_entity.type
_entity.pdbx_description
1 polymer ?
#
loop_
_entity_poly.entity_id
_entity_poly.type
_entity_poly.pdbx_seq_one_letter_code
_entity_poly.pdbx_strand_id
1 'polypeptide(L)' 'MTVDTACSSTMTALNQAMQAVRSGQCEAAIVGGSMISLKPTTALGFQRLGMLSPQGKCMSFDSH' A
#
# COMPACT_ATOMS: atom_id res chain seq x y z
N MET A 1 -1.66 -16.11 -1.85
CA MET A 1 -0.40 -15.42 -2.22
C MET A 1 -0.29 -14.13 -1.44
N THR A 2 0.91 -13.75 -1.02
CA THR A 2 1.17 -12.47 -0.33
C THR A 2 2.11 -11.64 -1.19
N VAL A 3 1.81 -10.36 -1.35
CA VAL A 3 2.59 -9.41 -2.15
C VAL A 3 3.02 -8.30 -1.21
N ASP A 4 4.32 -8.05 -1.14
CA ASP A 4 4.88 -6.90 -0.45
C ASP A 4 5.68 -6.06 -1.46
N THR A 5 5.05 -4.98 -1.89
CA THR A 5 5.69 -3.92 -2.69
C THR A 5 5.53 -2.58 -1.97
N ALA A 6 5.61 -2.58 -0.63
CA ALA A 6 5.35 -1.43 0.23
C ALA A 6 3.96 -0.81 -0.03
N CYS A 7 3.87 0.50 -0.27
CA CYS A 7 2.61 1.23 -0.40
C CYS A 7 1.73 0.78 -1.56
N SER A 8 2.29 0.11 -2.57
CA SER A 8 1.54 -0.37 -3.75
C SER A 8 1.06 -1.81 -3.63
N SER A 9 1.31 -2.50 -2.51
CA SER A 9 1.08 -3.95 -2.35
C SER A 9 -0.30 -4.42 -2.81
N THR A 10 -1.37 -3.79 -2.31
CA THR A 10 -2.75 -4.17 -2.65
C THR A 10 -3.06 -3.95 -4.14
N MET A 11 -2.52 -2.88 -4.74
CA MET A 11 -2.73 -2.58 -6.15
C MET A 11 -1.95 -3.54 -7.05
N THR A 12 -0.73 -3.91 -6.66
CA THR A 12 0.06 -4.95 -7.33
C THR A 12 -0.67 -6.31 -7.26
N ALA A 13 -1.20 -6.68 -6.09
CA ALA A 13 -1.99 -7.90 -5.92
C ALA A 13 -3.25 -7.88 -6.79
N LEU A 14 -3.94 -6.75 -6.87
CA LEU A 14 -5.10 -6.58 -7.75
C LEU A 14 -4.72 -6.74 -9.22
N ASN A 15 -3.63 -6.11 -9.65
CA ASN A 15 -3.11 -6.23 -11.01
C ASN A 15 -2.79 -7.69 -11.38
N GLN A 16 -2.19 -8.45 -10.47
CA GLN A 16 -1.92 -9.87 -10.67
C GLN A 16 -3.22 -10.70 -10.75
N ALA A 17 -4.19 -10.44 -9.86
CA ALA A 17 -5.49 -11.11 -9.88
C ALA A 17 -6.25 -10.86 -11.20
N MET A 18 -6.26 -9.62 -11.70
CA MET A 18 -6.87 -9.29 -12.98
C MET A 18 -6.22 -10.04 -14.14
N GLN A 19 -4.88 -10.16 -14.14
CA GLN A 19 -4.15 -10.90 -15.18
C GLN A 19 -4.47 -12.40 -15.13
N ALA A 20 -4.54 -13.00 -13.94
CA ALA A 20 -4.88 -14.40 -13.76
C ALA A 20 -6.31 -14.72 -14.26
N VAL A 21 -7.29 -13.88 -13.93
CA VAL A 21 -8.67 -14.03 -14.41
C VAL A 21 -8.75 -13.86 -15.92
N ARG A 22 -8.13 -12.81 -16.47
CA ARG A 22 -8.17 -12.52 -17.92
C ARG A 22 -7.48 -13.58 -18.77
N SER A 23 -6.44 -14.22 -18.25
CA SER A 23 -5.72 -15.29 -18.94
C SER A 23 -6.38 -16.67 -18.78
N GLY A 24 -7.49 -16.77 -18.04
CA GLY A 24 -8.19 -18.03 -17.78
C GLY A 24 -7.47 -18.94 -16.79
N GLN A 25 -6.46 -18.44 -16.06
CA GLN A 25 -5.78 -19.21 -15.01
C GLN A 25 -6.68 -19.44 -13.80
N CYS A 26 -7.63 -18.54 -13.55
CA CYS A 26 -8.71 -18.72 -12.59
C CYS A 26 -10.00 -18.05 -13.07
N GLU A 27 -11.15 -18.52 -12.60
CA GLU A 27 -12.45 -17.91 -12.90
C GLU A 27 -12.75 -16.69 -12.02
N ALA A 28 -12.26 -16.70 -10.78
CA ALA A 28 -12.43 -15.63 -9.82
C ALA A 28 -11.19 -15.50 -8.92
N ALA A 29 -10.99 -14.32 -8.35
CA ALA A 29 -9.94 -14.04 -7.39
C ALA A 29 -10.42 -13.04 -6.34
N ILE A 30 -10.03 -13.26 -5.07
CA ILE A 30 -10.28 -12.33 -3.96
C ILE A 30 -8.97 -11.59 -3.68
N VAL A 31 -9.06 -10.27 -3.58
CA VAL A 31 -7.93 -9.39 -3.27
C VAL A 31 -8.24 -8.62 -2.00
N GLY A 32 -7.29 -8.62 -1.08
CA GLY A 32 -7.38 -7.87 0.17
C GLY A 32 -6.03 -7.27 0.55
N GLY A 33 -6.06 -6.20 1.33
CA GLY A 33 -4.89 -5.54 1.87
C GLY A 33 -5.15 -5.09 3.30
N SER A 34 -4.11 -5.09 4.13
CA SER A 34 -4.19 -4.62 5.51
C SER A 34 -2.92 -3.83 5.86
N MET A 35 -3.06 -2.84 6.74
CA MET A 35 -1.97 -2.01 7.24
C MET A 35 -2.30 -1.66 8.69
N ILE A 36 -1.44 -2.04 9.63
CA ILE A 36 -1.62 -1.75 11.06
C ILE A 36 -0.33 -1.16 11.61
N SER A 37 -0.41 0.02 12.22
CA SER A 37 0.73 0.70 12.84
C SER A 37 0.66 0.54 14.36
N LEU A 38 1.28 -0.54 14.88
CA LEU A 38 1.29 -0.83 16.32
C LEU A 38 2.54 -0.30 17.02
N LYS A 39 3.67 -0.27 16.31
CA LYS A 39 4.97 0.08 16.90
C LYS A 39 5.33 1.54 16.57
N PRO A 40 5.51 2.41 17.58
CA PRO A 40 5.86 3.82 17.33
C PRO A 40 7.20 3.99 16.63
N THR A 41 8.13 3.02 16.75
CA THR A 41 9.43 3.08 16.07
C THR A 41 9.32 3.12 14.55
N THR A 42 8.27 2.54 13.97
CA THR A 42 8.06 2.56 12.52
C THR A 42 7.73 3.98 12.06
N ALA A 43 6.82 4.67 12.77
CA ALA A 43 6.51 6.07 12.50
C ALA A 43 7.73 6.99 12.74
N LEU A 44 8.49 6.78 13.82
CA LEU A 44 9.73 7.52 14.07
C LEU A 44 10.79 7.29 12.97
N GLY A 45 10.86 6.08 12.42
CA GLY A 45 11.71 5.77 11.26
C GLY A 45 11.32 6.59 10.03
N PHE A 46 10.03 6.60 9.68
CA PHE A 46 9.53 7.41 8.57
C PHE A 46 9.70 8.92 8.80
N GLN A 47 9.55 9.39 10.04
CA GLN A 47 9.81 10.79 10.39
C GLN A 47 11.28 11.16 10.17
N ARG A 48 12.23 10.30 10.58
CA ARG A 48 13.67 10.53 10.35
C ARG A 48 14.06 10.54 8.87
N LEU A 49 13.31 9.82 8.04
CA LEU A 49 13.44 9.85 6.58
C LEU A 49 12.77 11.08 5.93
N GLY A 50 12.11 11.95 6.71
CA GLY A 50 11.39 13.12 6.18
C GLY A 50 10.09 12.76 5.43
N MET A 51 9.59 11.53 5.59
CA MET A 51 8.41 11.04 4.86
C MET A 51 7.08 11.39 5.52
N LEU A 52 7.10 11.86 6.77
CA LEU A 52 5.89 12.26 7.50
C LEU A 52 5.79 13.79 7.58
N SER A 53 4.61 14.33 7.25
CA SER A 53 4.29 15.74 7.45
C SER A 53 4.33 16.10 8.95
N PRO A 54 4.93 17.24 9.34
CA PRO A 54 4.86 17.74 10.72
C PRO A 54 3.43 18.03 11.18
N GLN A 55 2.52 18.33 10.26
CA GLN A 55 1.11 18.59 10.53
C GLN A 55 0.27 17.29 10.56
N GLY A 56 0.86 16.13 10.24
CA GLY A 56 0.16 14.85 10.22
C GLY A 56 -0.92 14.74 9.14
N LYS A 57 -0.80 15.52 8.05
CA LYS A 57 -1.79 15.57 6.96
C LYS A 57 -1.14 15.28 5.61
N CYS A 58 -1.92 14.69 4.70
CA CYS A 58 -1.59 14.64 3.28
C CYS A 58 -2.08 15.94 2.62
N MET A 59 -1.15 16.78 2.17
CA MET A 59 -1.44 18.07 1.54
C MET A 59 -1.27 17.95 0.02
N SER A 60 -1.97 16.99 -0.58
CA SER A 60 -1.83 16.68 -2.01
C SER A 60 -2.18 17.90 -2.86
N PHE A 61 -1.19 18.40 -3.62
CA PHE A 61 -1.31 19.57 -4.50
C PHE A 61 -1.62 20.90 -3.80
N ASP A 62 -1.36 20.99 -2.48
CA ASP A 62 -1.50 22.24 -1.73
C ASP A 62 -0.43 23.26 -2.15
N SER A 63 -0.75 24.55 -2.01
CA SER A 63 0.09 25.68 -2.38
C SER A 63 0.91 26.27 -1.24
N HIS A 64 0.62 25.86 0.01
CA HIS A 64 1.24 26.38 1.23
C HIS A 64 2.52 25.62 1.63
#